data_AF-T0PL49-F1
#
_entry.id   AF-T0PL49-F1
#
_cell.length_a   1.000
_cell.length_b   1.000
_cell.length_c   1.000
_cell.angle_alpha   90.00
_cell.angle_beta   90.00
_cell.angle_gamma   90.00
#
_symmetry.space_group_name_H-M   'P 1'
#
loop_
_entity.id
_entity.type
_entity.pdbx_description
1 polymer ?
#
loop_
_entity_poly.entity_id
_entity_poly.type
_entity_poly.pdbx_seq_one_letter_code
_entity_poly.pdbx_strand_id
1 'polypeptide(L)'
;MDYYTGTVFETMLIGNESYGSICSGGRYDNLAEKYTTNVLPGVGISIGITRLFFVLKEIGFIDNYKVKSNLDYLIIPIGDNMEYCGKVMKYLEEKNYAVTVYFDEDSLKKKMNYANKLGAKNVILIGEEEVLENKVKVKNMISGSNMSLDYKQL
;
A
#
# COMPACT_ATOMS: atom_id res chain seq x y z
N MET A 1 1.36 -15.53 35.77
CA MET A 1 2.25 -15.47 34.59
C MET A 1 2.43 -16.88 34.02
N ASP A 2 1.43 -17.76 34.22
CA ASP A 2 1.73 -19.18 34.53
C ASP A 2 1.33 -20.13 33.40
N TYR A 3 1.17 -19.58 32.19
CA TYR A 3 0.78 -20.37 31.02
C TYR A 3 1.95 -20.66 30.08
N TYR A 4 3.11 -20.00 30.26
CA TYR A 4 4.31 -20.35 29.51
C TYR A 4 4.98 -21.58 30.12
N THR A 5 5.30 -22.56 29.27
CA THR A 5 5.93 -23.83 29.67
C THR A 5 7.35 -23.98 29.12
N GLY A 6 7.85 -22.97 28.41
CA GLY A 6 9.18 -23.00 27.80
C GLY A 6 9.68 -21.60 27.46
N THR A 7 10.25 -21.43 26.25
CA THR A 7 10.84 -20.17 25.78
C THR A 7 9.85 -18.99 25.89
N VAL A 8 10.35 -17.84 26.34
CA VAL A 8 9.63 -16.57 26.37
C VAL A 8 10.38 -15.53 25.53
N PHE A 9 9.63 -14.76 24.75
CA PHE A 9 10.14 -13.68 23.91
C PHE A 9 9.62 -12.34 24.42
N GLU A 10 10.50 -11.35 24.45
CA GLU A 10 10.15 -9.94 24.62
C GLU A 10 10.93 -9.10 23.61
N THR A 11 10.27 -8.12 23.02
CA THR A 11 10.86 -7.22 22.04
C THR A 11 10.80 -5.81 22.57
N MET A 12 11.97 -5.20 22.77
CA MET A 12 12.12 -3.82 23.25
C MET A 12 12.52 -2.90 22.11
N LEU A 13 12.12 -1.63 22.19
CA LEU A 13 12.60 -0.57 21.30
C LEU A 13 13.88 0.03 21.87
N ILE A 14 14.97 -0.04 21.10
CA ILE A 14 16.28 0.50 21.52
C ILE A 14 16.18 2.01 21.72
N GLY A 15 16.67 2.50 22.86
CA GLY A 15 16.61 3.91 23.27
C GLY A 15 15.23 4.38 23.73
N ASN A 16 14.25 3.48 23.77
CA ASN A 16 12.85 3.72 24.15
C ASN A 16 12.34 2.58 25.05
N GLU A 17 13.22 2.01 25.88
CA GLU A 17 12.94 0.84 26.71
C GLU A 17 11.85 1.11 27.77
N SER A 18 11.61 2.38 28.10
CA SER A 18 10.57 2.81 29.05
C SER A 18 9.14 2.44 28.64
N TYR A 19 8.87 2.23 27.34
CA TYR A 19 7.57 1.73 26.88
C TYR A 19 7.38 0.23 27.15
N GLY A 20 8.43 -0.48 27.60
CA GLY A 20 8.42 -1.91 27.80
C GLY A 20 8.29 -2.69 26.50
N SER A 21 7.89 -3.96 26.62
CA SER A 21 7.81 -4.86 25.46
C SER A 21 6.70 -4.44 24.49
N ILE A 22 7.04 -4.32 23.21
CA ILE A 22 6.10 -4.01 22.11
C ILE A 22 5.56 -5.27 21.42
N CYS A 23 6.22 -6.40 21.62
CA CYS A 23 5.83 -7.71 21.12
C CYS A 23 6.32 -8.75 22.13
N SER A 24 5.41 -9.57 22.63
CA SER A 24 5.76 -10.63 23.58
C SER A 24 5.13 -11.94 23.16
N GLY A 25 5.72 -13.03 23.61
CA GLY A 25 5.20 -14.35 23.33
C GLY A 25 6.00 -15.44 24.00
N GLY A 26 5.73 -16.67 23.61
CA GLY A 26 6.42 -17.82 24.15
C GLY A 26 5.71 -19.12 23.86
N ARG A 27 6.32 -20.19 24.37
CA ARG A 27 5.80 -21.54 24.27
C ARG A 27 4.84 -21.85 25.41
N TYR A 28 3.73 -22.49 25.07
CA TYR A 28 2.73 -22.98 26.01
C TYR A 28 2.29 -24.39 25.59
N ASP A 29 2.37 -25.35 26.51
CA ASP A 29 1.96 -26.72 26.24
C ASP A 29 0.52 -26.98 26.71
N ASN A 30 0.07 -26.25 27.75
CA ASN A 30 -1.16 -26.58 28.48
C ASN A 30 -2.29 -25.55 28.25
N LEU A 31 -2.09 -24.53 27.40
CA LEU A 31 -3.06 -23.44 27.25
C LEU A 31 -4.38 -23.91 26.63
N ALA A 32 -4.31 -24.84 25.68
CA ALA A 32 -5.46 -25.39 24.98
C ALA A 32 -6.29 -26.36 25.85
N GLU A 33 -5.70 -26.92 26.92
CA GLU A 33 -6.36 -27.90 27.79
C GLU A 33 -7.60 -27.34 28.50
N LYS A 34 -7.73 -26.00 28.58
CA LYS A 34 -8.94 -25.33 29.08
C LYS A 34 -10.17 -25.56 28.19
N TYR A 35 -9.97 -25.98 26.94
CA TYR A 35 -11.02 -26.08 25.92
C TYR A 35 -11.05 -27.44 25.21
N THR A 36 -10.06 -28.30 25.43
CA THR A 36 -9.98 -29.64 24.84
C THR A 36 -9.25 -30.61 25.76
N THR A 37 -9.52 -31.92 25.60
CA THR A 37 -8.80 -33.00 26.29
C THR A 37 -7.48 -33.36 25.64
N ASN A 38 -7.22 -32.83 24.43
CA ASN A 38 -5.96 -33.08 23.72
C ASN A 38 -4.88 -32.12 24.21
N VAL A 39 -3.66 -32.63 24.43
CA VAL A 39 -2.48 -31.80 24.68
C VAL A 39 -2.04 -31.20 23.35
N LEU A 40 -2.16 -29.88 23.21
CA LEU A 40 -1.83 -29.16 21.98
C LEU A 40 -0.75 -28.11 22.27
N PRO A 41 0.53 -28.50 22.17
CA PRO A 41 1.63 -27.57 22.39
C PRO A 41 1.71 -26.53 21.27
N GLY A 42 1.98 -25.29 21.66
CA GLY A 42 2.05 -24.16 20.76
C GLY A 42 3.13 -23.17 21.13
N VAL A 43 3.58 -22.40 20.15
CA VAL A 43 4.40 -21.21 20.33
C VAL A 43 3.74 -20.07 19.58
N GLY A 44 3.64 -18.91 20.23
CA GLY A 44 2.99 -17.76 19.63
C GLY A 44 3.56 -16.46 20.15
N ILE A 45 3.31 -15.40 19.39
CA ILE A 45 3.61 -14.02 19.75
C ILE A 45 2.36 -13.18 19.57
N SER A 46 2.32 -12.06 20.27
CA SER A 46 1.26 -11.07 20.15
C SER A 46 1.86 -9.67 20.06
N ILE A 47 1.28 -8.86 19.18
CA ILE A 47 1.64 -7.46 18.98
C ILE A 47 0.39 -6.62 19.20
N GLY A 48 0.45 -5.71 20.17
CA GLY A 48 -0.60 -4.73 20.39
C GLY A 48 -0.51 -3.60 19.36
N ILE A 49 -1.06 -3.79 18.16
CA ILE A 49 -0.92 -2.84 17.04
C ILE A 49 -1.31 -1.40 17.42
N THR A 50 -2.44 -1.22 18.12
CA THR A 50 -2.88 0.12 18.56
C THR A 50 -1.87 0.78 19.48
N ARG A 51 -1.32 0.04 20.46
CA ARG A 51 -0.30 0.55 21.37
C ARG A 51 1.00 0.86 20.63
N LEU A 52 1.44 -0.06 19.78
CA LEU A 52 2.64 0.12 18.97
C LEU A 52 2.55 1.35 18.08
N PHE A 53 1.39 1.60 17.46
CA PHE A 53 1.15 2.79 16.65
C PHE A 53 1.36 4.08 17.46
N PHE A 54 0.81 4.18 18.69
CA PHE A 54 1.01 5.36 19.53
C PHE A 54 2.48 5.56 19.93
N VAL A 55 3.18 4.49 20.29
CA VAL A 55 4.62 4.55 20.60
C VAL A 55 5.40 5.04 19.37
N LEU A 56 5.15 4.45 18.20
CA LEU A 56 5.81 4.86 16.95
C LEU A 56 5.49 6.31 16.57
N LYS A 57 4.30 6.80 16.89
CA LYS A 57 3.93 8.20 16.68
C LYS A 57 4.66 9.13 17.65
N GLU A 58 4.73 8.77 18.93
CA GLU A 58 5.38 9.58 19.97
C GLU A 58 6.88 9.73 19.74
N ILE A 59 7.56 8.66 19.30
CA ILE A 59 8.98 8.72 18.92
C ILE A 59 9.21 9.38 17.55
N GLY A 60 8.16 9.90 16.92
CA GLY A 60 8.21 10.60 15.63
C GLY A 60 8.49 9.70 14.42
N PHE A 61 8.44 8.37 14.56
CA PHE A 61 8.68 7.46 13.44
C PHE A 61 7.61 7.61 12.36
N ILE A 62 6.32 7.63 12.75
CA ILE A 62 5.20 7.70 11.80
C ILE A 62 5.24 8.98 10.98
N ASP A 63 5.51 10.14 11.60
CA ASP A 63 5.52 11.43 10.92
C ASP A 63 6.69 11.55 9.94
N ASN A 64 7.81 10.88 10.22
CA ASN A 64 8.99 10.85 9.36
C ASN A 64 8.96 9.70 8.34
N TYR A 65 8.03 8.73 8.50
CA TYR A 65 7.92 7.59 7.61
C TYR A 65 7.31 8.02 6.28
N LYS A 66 8.18 8.26 5.30
CA LYS A 66 7.75 8.51 3.92
C LYS A 66 7.34 7.20 3.28
N VAL A 67 6.03 6.95 3.23
CA VAL A 67 5.48 5.95 2.32
C VAL A 67 5.86 6.40 0.91
N LYS A 68 6.87 5.74 0.32
CA LYS A 68 7.14 5.91 -1.10
C LYS A 68 5.92 5.37 -1.83
N SER A 69 5.14 6.27 -2.41
CA SER A 69 4.29 5.84 -3.50
C SER A 69 5.20 5.37 -4.62
N ASN A 70 5.09 4.09 -4.94
CA ASN A 70 5.75 3.53 -6.11
C ASN A 70 4.88 3.65 -7.35
N LEU A 71 3.76 4.39 -7.31
CA LEU A 71 2.83 4.46 -8.44
C LEU A 71 3.45 5.26 -9.60
N ASP A 72 3.78 4.56 -10.69
CA ASP A 72 4.38 5.15 -11.87
C ASP A 72 3.33 5.85 -12.74
N TYR A 73 2.16 5.21 -12.93
CA TYR A 73 1.07 5.74 -13.75
C TYR A 73 -0.29 5.57 -13.07
N LEU A 74 -1.06 6.66 -13.01
CA LEU A 74 -2.51 6.60 -12.77
C LEU A 74 -3.23 6.83 -14.10
N ILE A 75 -4.04 5.87 -14.54
CA ILE A 75 -4.88 6.00 -15.73
C ILE A 75 -6.23 6.60 -15.32
N ILE A 76 -6.64 7.67 -15.98
CA ILE A 76 -7.90 8.36 -15.76
C ILE A 76 -8.74 8.28 -17.05
N PRO A 77 -9.82 7.48 -17.05
CA PRO A 77 -10.78 7.49 -18.14
C PRO A 77 -11.59 8.80 -18.14
N ILE A 78 -11.79 9.34 -19.34
CA ILE A 78 -12.72 10.42 -19.64
C ILE A 78 -13.80 9.81 -20.54
N GLY A 79 -14.99 9.55 -19.98
CA GLY A 79 -16.04 8.79 -20.67
C GLY A 79 -15.87 7.28 -20.52
N ASP A 80 -16.57 6.52 -21.36
CA ASP A 80 -16.64 5.05 -21.30
C ASP A 80 -15.54 4.38 -22.14
N ASN A 81 -14.29 4.52 -21.68
CA ASN A 81 -13.10 4.04 -22.40
C ASN A 81 -12.36 2.94 -21.64
N MET A 82 -13.07 2.18 -20.79
CA MET A 82 -12.46 1.24 -19.85
C MET A 82 -11.71 0.09 -20.54
N GLU A 83 -12.19 -0.37 -21.70
CA GLU A 83 -11.51 -1.42 -22.47
C GLU A 83 -10.11 -0.99 -22.92
N TYR A 84 -9.98 0.25 -23.42
CA TYR A 84 -8.69 0.79 -23.83
C TYR A 84 -7.78 1.10 -22.64
N CYS A 85 -8.34 1.60 -21.53
CA CYS A 85 -7.61 1.72 -20.26
C CYS A 85 -7.00 0.38 -19.82
N GLY A 86 -7.76 -0.71 -19.92
CA GLY A 86 -7.28 -2.06 -19.60
C GLY A 86 -6.14 -2.53 -20.51
N LYS A 87 -6.21 -2.22 -21.82
CA LYS A 87 -5.11 -2.52 -22.77
C LYS A 87 -3.82 -1.78 -22.41
N VAL A 88 -3.93 -0.49 -22.09
CA VAL A 88 -2.78 0.34 -21.68
C VAL A 88 -2.21 -0.14 -20.34
N MET A 89 -3.07 -0.43 -19.35
CA MET A 89 -2.66 -0.95 -18.05
C MET A 89 -1.86 -2.25 -18.20
N LYS A 90 -2.40 -3.22 -18.94
CA LYS A 90 -1.76 -4.51 -19.17
C LYS A 90 -0.37 -4.36 -19.79
N TYR A 91 -0.23 -3.51 -20.81
CA TYR A 91 1.06 -3.24 -21.44
C TYR A 91 2.09 -2.67 -20.46
N LEU A 92 1.69 -1.72 -19.61
CA LEU A 92 2.57 -1.12 -18.62
C LEU A 92 2.94 -2.09 -17.48
N GLU A 93 2.01 -2.94 -17.06
CA GLU A 93 2.27 -4.01 -16.07
C GLU A 93 3.27 -5.03 -16.63
N GLU A 94 3.16 -5.43 -17.90
CA GLU A 94 4.13 -6.31 -18.58
C GLU A 94 5.54 -5.70 -18.63
N LYS A 95 5.66 -4.37 -18.49
CA LYS A 95 6.93 -3.64 -18.39
C LYS A 95 7.41 -3.43 -16.94
N ASN A 96 6.72 -4.02 -15.96
CA ASN A 96 6.97 -3.87 -14.51
C ASN A 96 6.74 -2.45 -13.97
N TYR A 97 5.88 -1.65 -14.59
CA TYR A 97 5.42 -0.39 -13.99
C TYR A 97 4.31 -0.64 -12.98
N ALA A 98 4.32 0.11 -11.88
CA ALA A 98 3.19 0.15 -10.98
C ALA A 98 2.10 1.06 -11.57
N VAL A 99 0.97 0.47 -11.93
CA VAL A 99 -0.13 1.17 -12.61
C VAL A 99 -1.44 0.88 -11.91
N THR A 100 -2.33 1.87 -11.90
CA THR A 100 -3.72 1.69 -11.48
C THR A 100 -4.65 2.54 -12.34
N VAL A 101 -5.92 2.15 -12.41
CA VAL A 101 -6.99 2.91 -13.08
C VAL A 101 -7.85 3.60 -12.01
N TYR A 102 -8.31 4.81 -12.30
CA TYR A 102 -9.31 5.51 -11.49
C TYR A 102 -10.73 5.08 -11.91
N PHE A 103 -11.52 4.56 -10.97
CA PHE A 103 -12.83 3.99 -11.28
C PHE A 103 -14.02 4.90 -10.93
N ASP A 104 -13.84 5.90 -10.07
CA ASP A 104 -14.97 6.71 -9.61
C ASP A 104 -15.42 7.76 -10.66
N GLU A 105 -16.70 8.07 -10.65
CA GLU A 105 -17.27 9.19 -11.41
C GLU A 105 -17.08 10.51 -10.66
N ASP A 106 -15.98 11.18 -10.97
CA ASP A 106 -15.63 12.46 -10.35
C ASP A 106 -15.17 13.49 -11.38
N SER A 107 -15.20 14.77 -10.97
CA SER A 107 -14.62 15.83 -11.79
C SER A 107 -13.11 15.64 -11.98
N LEU A 108 -12.59 16.05 -13.14
CA LEU A 108 -11.16 15.93 -13.45
C LEU A 108 -10.27 16.53 -12.35
N LYS A 109 -10.68 17.66 -11.74
CA LYS A 109 -9.97 18.29 -10.62
C LYS A 109 -9.82 17.34 -9.42
N LYS A 110 -10.86 16.59 -9.06
CA LYS A 110 -10.79 15.60 -7.97
C LYS A 110 -9.88 14.43 -8.34
N LYS A 111 -10.00 13.91 -9.56
CA LYS A 111 -9.14 12.81 -10.06
C LYS A 111 -7.66 13.21 -10.06
N MET A 112 -7.33 14.43 -10.47
CA MET A 112 -5.96 14.96 -10.42
C MET A 112 -5.47 15.15 -8.97
N ASN A 113 -6.32 15.60 -8.05
CA ASN A 113 -5.97 15.69 -6.64
C ASN A 113 -5.72 14.32 -6.00
N TYR A 114 -6.49 13.30 -6.42
CA TYR A 114 -6.27 11.92 -6.02
C TYR A 114 -4.90 11.42 -6.49
N ALA A 115 -4.52 11.67 -7.75
CA ALA A 115 -3.18 11.36 -8.26
C ALA A 115 -2.06 11.96 -7.41
N ASN A 116 -2.21 13.23 -7.01
CA ASN A 116 -1.27 13.92 -6.13
C ASN A 116 -1.18 13.30 -4.74
N LYS A 117 -2.33 12.97 -4.13
CA LYS A 117 -2.38 12.30 -2.81
C LYS A 117 -1.73 10.92 -2.84
N LEU A 118 -1.96 10.19 -3.93
CA LEU A 118 -1.29 8.92 -4.18
C LEU A 118 0.18 9.08 -4.53
N GLY A 119 0.70 10.29 -4.78
CA GLY A 119 2.09 10.47 -5.21
C GLY A 119 2.41 9.82 -6.56
N ALA A 120 1.44 9.73 -7.48
CA ALA A 120 1.65 9.17 -8.81
C ALA A 120 2.69 10.00 -9.59
N LYS A 121 3.67 9.36 -10.22
CA LYS A 121 4.69 10.07 -11.03
C LYS A 121 4.09 10.66 -12.31
N ASN A 122 3.19 9.91 -12.93
CA ASN A 122 2.51 10.30 -14.17
C ASN A 122 1.01 10.00 -14.10
N VAL A 123 0.24 10.78 -14.84
CA VAL A 123 -1.19 10.56 -15.08
C VAL A 123 -1.40 10.34 -16.56
N ILE A 124 -2.14 9.30 -16.92
CA ILE A 124 -2.55 9.02 -18.30
C ILE A 124 -4.03 9.39 -18.43
N LEU A 125 -4.35 10.31 -19.33
CA LEU A 125 -5.72 10.66 -19.68
C LEU A 125 -6.12 9.93 -20.96
N ILE A 126 -7.29 9.27 -20.91
CA ILE A 126 -7.83 8.50 -22.03
C ILE A 126 -9.27 8.96 -22.28
N GLY A 127 -9.46 9.81 -23.28
CA GLY A 127 -10.76 10.16 -23.84
C GLY A 127 -11.02 9.45 -25.18
N GLU A 128 -12.11 9.83 -25.84
CA GLU A 128 -12.51 9.26 -27.13
C GLU A 128 -11.46 9.52 -28.23
N GLU A 129 -10.84 10.71 -28.24
CA GLU A 129 -9.79 11.08 -29.20
C GLU A 129 -8.56 10.17 -29.06
N GLU A 130 -8.11 9.93 -27.83
CA GLU A 130 -6.97 9.04 -27.57
C GLU A 130 -7.23 7.60 -28.01
N VAL A 131 -8.46 7.11 -27.83
CA VAL A 131 -8.88 5.78 -28.30
C VAL A 131 -8.87 5.71 -29.83
N LEU A 132 -9.42 6.73 -30.51
CA LEU A 132 -9.47 6.79 -31.97
C LEU A 132 -8.08 6.85 -32.60
N GLU A 133 -7.17 7.62 -32.00
CA GLU A 133 -5.81 7.79 -32.51
C GLU A 133 -4.83 6.68 -32.09
N ASN A 134 -5.26 5.72 -31.26
CA ASN A 134 -4.37 4.76 -30.58
C ASN A 134 -3.20 5.44 -29.85
N LYS A 135 -3.49 6.56 -29.18
CA LYS A 135 -2.52 7.31 -28.38
C LYS A 135 -2.98 7.39 -26.93
N VAL A 136 -2.12 7.97 -26.10
CA VAL A 136 -2.42 8.33 -24.73
C VAL A 136 -1.81 9.69 -24.41
N LYS A 137 -2.53 10.47 -23.60
CA LYS A 137 -2.03 11.75 -23.12
C LYS A 137 -1.44 11.58 -21.73
N VAL A 138 -0.11 11.68 -21.63
CA VAL A 138 0.61 11.53 -20.37
C VAL A 138 0.98 12.89 -19.82
N LYS A 139 0.59 13.14 -18.57
CA LYS A 139 0.98 14.29 -17.77
C LYS A 139 1.97 13.87 -16.71
N ASN A 140 3.16 14.45 -16.74
CA ASN A 140 4.14 14.26 -15.68
C ASN A 140 3.78 15.12 -14.47
N MET A 141 3.60 14.49 -13.31
CA MET A 141 3.10 15.17 -12.11
C MET A 141 4.17 15.99 -11.38
N ILE A 142 5.45 15.78 -11.73
CA ILE A 142 6.60 16.49 -11.13
C ILE A 142 6.92 17.76 -11.93
N SER A 143 7.07 17.65 -13.24
CA SER A 143 7.42 18.76 -14.15
C SER A 143 6.21 19.52 -14.68
N GLY A 144 5.02 18.93 -14.63
CA GLY A 144 3.80 19.50 -15.23
C GLY A 144 3.74 19.40 -16.77
N SER A 145 4.75 18.81 -17.40
CA SER A 145 4.79 18.61 -18.85
C SER A 145 3.72 17.62 -19.31
N ASN A 146 3.26 17.78 -20.56
CA ASN A 146 2.30 16.89 -21.19
C ASN A 146 2.89 16.37 -22.50
N MET A 147 2.64 15.11 -22.80
CA MET A 147 3.01 14.46 -24.05
C MET A 147 1.85 13.62 -24.56
N SER A 148 1.75 13.49 -25.88
CA SER A 148 0.83 12.59 -26.55
C SER A 148 1.63 11.64 -27.42
N LEU A 149 1.54 10.35 -27.15
CA LEU A 149 2.29 9.30 -27.83
C LEU A 149 1.47 8.00 -27.86
N ASP A 150 1.88 7.05 -28.71
CA ASP A 150 1.41 5.67 -28.61
C ASP A 150 1.84 5.08 -27.27
N TYR A 151 0.93 4.42 -26.55
CA TYR A 151 1.26 3.82 -25.25
C TYR A 151 2.38 2.77 -25.34
N LYS A 152 2.64 2.20 -26.52
CA LYS A 152 3.76 1.28 -26.75
C LYS A 152 5.14 1.95 -26.73
N GLN A 153 5.18 3.29 -26.75
CA GLN A 153 6.41 4.07 -26.61
C GLN A 153 6.68 4.49 -25.17
N LEU A 154 5.75 4.18 -24.24
CA LEU A 154 6.00 4.22 -22.80
C LEU A 154 6.82 3.01 -22.36
#